data_AF-A0AAW9BNN5-F1
#
_entry.id   AF-A0AAW9BNN5-F1
#
_cell.length_a   1.000
_cell.length_b   1.000
_cell.length_c   1.000
_cell.angle_alpha   90.00
_cell.angle_beta   90.00
_cell.angle_gamma   90.00
#
_symmetry.space_group_name_H-M   'P 1'
#
loop_
_entity.id
_entity.type
_entity.pdbx_description
1 polymer ?
#
loop_
_entity_poly.entity_id
_entity_poly.type
_entity_poly.pdbx_seq_one_letter_code
_entity_poly.pdbx_strand_id
1 'polypeptide(L)'
;MKPYLLSAFAAILSTSAMAYDAKSGGNTSVKQDGANAYSLPATNLPMSKRLDFSVGNSFFRNPWVQAPATTDARDGLGPLFNTNGCQNCHIKDGRGHPPEKDDIHAVSMLVRLSIPAMTPEQKKAYIMDGGIPEPTYGGQL
;
A
#
# COMPACT_ATOMS: atom_id res chain seq x y z
N MET A 1 71.67 10.19 -4.35
CA MET A 1 70.50 10.80 -5.02
C MET A 1 69.32 9.88 -4.75
N LYS A 2 68.36 10.31 -3.92
CA LYS A 2 67.39 9.43 -3.22
C LYS A 2 66.11 9.21 -4.04
N PRO A 3 65.58 7.97 -4.13
CA PRO A 3 64.35 7.65 -4.85
C PRO A 3 63.14 7.80 -3.93
N TYR A 4 62.59 9.01 -3.82
CA TYR A 4 61.32 9.24 -3.12
C TYR A 4 60.44 10.17 -3.94
N LEU A 5 60.04 9.75 -5.14
CA LEU A 5 59.15 10.53 -6.01
C LEU A 5 58.09 9.65 -6.70
N LEU A 6 57.58 8.63 -6.01
CA LEU A 6 56.35 7.94 -6.45
C LEU A 6 55.51 7.57 -5.23
N SER A 7 54.90 8.57 -4.62
CA SER A 7 53.76 8.34 -3.73
C SER A 7 52.89 9.58 -3.75
N ALA A 8 51.58 9.34 -3.69
CA ALA A 8 50.49 10.30 -3.72
C ALA A 8 50.16 10.88 -5.10
N PHE A 9 49.37 10.14 -5.88
CA PHE A 9 48.20 10.72 -6.57
C PHE A 9 47.24 9.60 -7.03
N ALA A 10 46.88 8.68 -6.14
CA ALA A 10 45.64 7.92 -6.31
C ALA A 10 44.50 8.83 -5.85
N ALA A 11 44.13 9.79 -6.70
CA ALA A 11 42.94 10.59 -6.52
C ALA A 11 41.77 9.61 -6.43
N ILE A 12 41.13 9.61 -5.27
CA ILE A 12 39.88 8.91 -5.00
C ILE A 12 38.88 9.43 -6.04
N LEU A 13 38.69 8.68 -7.13
CA LEU A 13 37.48 8.81 -7.94
C LEU A 13 36.35 8.28 -7.06
N SER A 14 35.82 9.15 -6.19
CA SER A 14 34.47 8.99 -5.70
C SER A 14 33.57 9.15 -6.91
N THR A 15 33.32 8.04 -7.61
CA THR A 15 32.15 7.95 -8.46
C THR A 15 30.97 8.18 -7.53
N SER A 16 30.41 9.38 -7.56
CA SER A 16 29.06 9.61 -7.10
C SER A 16 28.21 8.63 -7.90
N ALA A 17 27.90 7.48 -7.30
CA ALA A 17 26.88 6.61 -7.81
C ALA A 17 25.63 7.48 -7.83
N MET A 18 25.33 8.03 -9.00
CA MET A 18 24.05 8.66 -9.26
C MET A 18 23.05 7.55 -9.06
N ALA A 19 22.51 7.46 -7.85
CA ALA A 19 21.37 6.62 -7.56
C ALA A 19 20.33 7.04 -8.60
N TYR A 20 20.08 6.16 -9.57
CA TYR A 20 18.99 6.32 -10.51
C TYR A 20 17.77 6.71 -9.67
N ASP A 21 17.10 7.80 -10.04
CA ASP A 21 15.83 8.20 -9.44
C ASP A 21 14.99 6.93 -9.30
N ALA A 22 14.70 6.52 -8.05
CA ALA A 22 14.26 5.16 -7.76
C ALA A 22 12.82 4.99 -8.27
N LYS A 23 12.68 4.72 -9.57
CA LYS A 23 11.42 4.53 -10.26
C LYS A 23 10.85 3.15 -9.94
N SER A 24 10.48 2.91 -8.68
CA SER A 24 9.88 1.64 -8.24
C SER A 24 8.59 1.29 -9.00
N GLY A 25 7.89 2.28 -9.55
CA GLY A 25 6.74 2.10 -10.46
C GLY A 25 7.07 2.25 -11.95
N GLY A 26 8.36 2.33 -12.34
CA GLY A 26 8.75 2.64 -13.70
C GLY A 26 8.24 4.03 -14.13
N ASN A 27 7.61 4.12 -15.32
CA ASN A 27 7.08 5.37 -15.86
C ASN A 27 5.87 5.94 -15.11
N THR A 28 5.26 5.19 -14.19
CA THR A 28 4.17 5.68 -13.34
C THR A 28 4.69 6.40 -12.10
N SER A 29 5.97 6.25 -11.77
CA SER A 29 6.57 6.81 -10.55
C SER A 29 6.48 8.33 -10.53
N VAL A 30 6.03 8.87 -9.40
CA VAL A 30 6.00 10.31 -9.12
C VAL A 30 7.19 10.68 -8.23
N LYS A 31 7.71 11.90 -8.39
CA LYS A 31 8.78 12.42 -7.52
C LYS A 31 8.16 13.03 -6.26
N GLN A 32 7.55 12.18 -5.44
CA GLN A 32 6.92 12.55 -4.17
C GLN A 32 7.27 11.50 -3.12
N ASP A 33 7.71 11.97 -1.97
CA ASP A 33 8.04 11.17 -0.80
C ASP A 33 7.11 11.50 0.38
N GLY A 34 7.28 10.73 1.46
CA GLY A 34 6.50 10.88 2.69
C GLY A 34 5.03 10.46 2.55
N ALA A 35 4.18 11.05 3.39
CA ALA A 35 2.80 10.60 3.58
C ALA A 35 1.90 10.72 2.34
N ASN A 36 2.27 11.53 1.35
CA ASN A 36 1.48 11.76 0.14
C ASN A 36 2.05 11.03 -1.09
N ALA A 37 3.02 10.14 -0.91
CA ALA A 37 3.72 9.45 -2.02
C ALA A 37 2.78 8.67 -2.95
N TYR A 38 1.61 8.24 -2.46
CA TYR A 38 0.62 7.47 -3.22
C TYR A 38 -0.60 8.29 -3.67
N SER A 39 -0.71 9.56 -3.26
CA SER A 39 -1.90 10.40 -3.52
C SER A 39 -1.87 11.16 -4.84
N LEU A 40 -0.85 10.94 -5.66
CA LEU A 40 -0.70 11.60 -6.96
C LEU A 40 -1.06 10.64 -8.10
N PRO A 41 -1.63 11.15 -9.21
CA PRO A 41 -1.80 10.33 -10.40
C PRO A 41 -0.44 9.91 -10.95
N ALA A 42 -0.40 8.74 -11.59
CA ALA A 42 0.79 8.27 -12.28
C ALA A 42 1.36 9.35 -13.22
N THR A 43 2.69 9.52 -13.25
CA THR A 43 3.35 10.60 -14.01
C THR A 43 3.02 10.55 -15.51
N ASN A 44 2.83 9.36 -16.06
CA ASN A 44 2.46 9.12 -17.46
C ASN A 44 0.94 9.09 -17.71
N LEU A 45 0.09 9.47 -16.73
CA LEU A 45 -1.36 9.53 -16.91
C LEU A 45 -1.72 10.68 -17.85
N PRO A 46 -2.44 10.41 -18.97
CA PRO A 46 -2.89 11.46 -19.88
C PRO A 46 -3.75 12.50 -19.18
N MET A 47 -3.66 13.77 -19.63
CA MET A 47 -4.46 14.86 -19.08
C MET A 47 -5.97 14.55 -19.11
N SER A 48 -6.45 13.90 -20.17
CA SER A 48 -7.85 13.48 -20.33
C SER A 48 -8.34 12.50 -19.25
N LYS A 49 -7.43 11.83 -18.53
CA LYS A 49 -7.73 10.87 -17.47
C LYS A 49 -7.51 11.41 -16.05
N ARG A 50 -7.02 12.64 -15.92
CA ARG A 50 -6.82 13.26 -14.58
C ARG A 50 -8.12 13.58 -13.87
N LEU A 51 -9.18 13.90 -14.62
CA LEU A 51 -10.52 14.06 -14.04
C LEU A 51 -11.03 12.74 -13.46
N ASP A 52 -10.94 11.65 -14.23
CA ASP A 52 -11.32 10.30 -13.75
C ASP A 52 -10.56 9.92 -12.48
N PHE A 53 -9.25 10.18 -12.43
CA PHE A 53 -8.43 9.97 -11.23
C PHE A 53 -8.95 10.80 -10.04
N SER A 54 -9.21 12.09 -10.23
CA SER A 54 -9.70 12.96 -9.15
C SER A 54 -11.07 12.56 -8.65
N VAL A 55 -11.97 12.13 -9.53
CA VAL A 55 -13.29 11.62 -9.18
C VAL A 55 -13.15 10.30 -8.39
N GLY A 56 -12.36 9.36 -8.88
CA GLY A 56 -12.10 8.09 -8.19
C GLY A 56 -11.48 8.29 -6.81
N ASN A 57 -10.49 9.17 -6.68
CA ASN A 57 -9.91 9.53 -5.39
C ASN A 57 -10.95 10.17 -4.46
N SER A 58 -11.86 11.00 -4.98
CA SER A 58 -12.97 11.52 -4.19
C SER A 58 -13.83 10.39 -3.60
N PHE A 59 -14.22 9.38 -4.40
CA PHE A 59 -14.95 8.21 -3.90
C PHE A 59 -14.15 7.41 -2.88
N PHE A 60 -12.85 7.21 -3.10
CA PHE A 60 -11.96 6.45 -2.22
C PHE A 60 -11.88 7.02 -0.80
N ARG A 61 -11.89 8.36 -0.71
CA ARG A 61 -11.76 9.11 0.55
C ARG A 61 -13.08 9.34 1.26
N ASN A 62 -14.19 9.08 0.59
CA ASN A 62 -15.51 9.43 1.02
C ASN A 62 -16.16 8.27 1.80
N PRO A 63 -16.76 8.51 2.99
CA PRO A 63 -17.48 7.47 3.71
C PRO A 63 -18.73 6.96 2.96
N TRP A 64 -18.88 5.65 2.88
CA TRP A 64 -20.07 4.93 2.44
C TRP A 64 -21.09 4.86 3.58
N VAL A 65 -22.36 4.68 3.23
CA VAL A 65 -23.46 4.56 4.19
C VAL A 65 -24.14 3.21 4.04
N GLN A 66 -24.68 2.69 5.14
CA GLN A 66 -25.39 1.42 5.11
C GLN A 66 -26.66 1.55 4.26
N ALA A 67 -26.89 0.60 3.35
CA ALA A 67 -28.13 0.56 2.59
C ALA A 67 -29.33 0.09 3.45
N PRO A 68 -30.55 0.55 3.17
CA PRO A 68 -30.90 1.61 2.21
C PRO A 68 -30.66 3.01 2.80
N ALA A 69 -30.15 3.95 1.98
CA ALA A 69 -29.96 5.35 2.36
C ALA A 69 -30.57 6.29 1.31
N THR A 70 -30.77 7.56 1.66
CA THR A 70 -31.27 8.58 0.72
C THR A 70 -30.23 9.03 -0.31
N THR A 71 -28.99 8.54 -0.21
CA THR A 71 -27.87 8.88 -1.09
C THR A 71 -27.48 7.69 -1.97
N ASP A 72 -28.11 7.57 -3.14
CA ASP A 72 -27.94 6.44 -4.07
C ASP A 72 -26.50 6.24 -4.60
N ALA A 73 -25.68 7.31 -4.59
CA ALA A 73 -24.31 7.23 -5.09
C ALA A 73 -23.31 6.63 -4.07
N ARG A 74 -23.73 6.41 -2.82
CA ARG A 74 -22.85 6.06 -1.69
C ARG A 74 -23.46 5.04 -0.74
N ASP A 75 -24.63 4.50 -1.09
CA ASP A 75 -25.20 3.36 -0.38
C ASP A 75 -24.54 2.05 -0.86
N GLY A 76 -24.90 0.95 -0.21
CA GLY A 76 -24.36 -0.38 -0.53
C GLY A 76 -23.28 -0.86 0.44
N LEU A 77 -22.95 -0.09 1.49
CA LEU A 77 -22.22 -0.65 2.62
C LEU A 77 -23.14 -1.68 3.31
N GLY A 78 -22.73 -2.94 3.31
CA GLY A 78 -23.45 -4.00 4.01
C GLY A 78 -23.46 -3.76 5.53
N PRO A 79 -24.25 -4.53 6.31
CA PRO A 79 -24.33 -4.35 7.76
C PRO A 79 -23.04 -4.73 8.50
N LEU A 80 -22.13 -5.46 7.86
CA LEU A 80 -20.85 -5.88 8.41
C LEU A 80 -19.72 -5.19 7.65
N PHE A 81 -19.04 -4.27 8.33
CA PHE A 81 -17.88 -3.56 7.82
C PHE A 81 -16.96 -3.15 8.97
N ASN A 82 -15.65 -3.15 8.72
CA ASN A 82 -14.67 -2.68 9.72
C ASN A 82 -14.56 -1.15 9.72
N THR A 83 -14.73 -0.54 8.55
CA THR A 83 -14.72 0.91 8.39
C THR A 83 -15.50 1.32 7.14
N ASN A 84 -16.02 2.54 7.13
CA ASN A 84 -16.92 3.01 6.10
C ASN A 84 -16.22 3.69 4.92
N GLY A 85 -14.90 3.64 4.78
CA GLY A 85 -14.21 4.31 3.68
C GLY A 85 -12.87 3.65 3.36
N CYS A 86 -12.52 3.58 2.07
CA CYS A 86 -11.31 2.90 1.62
C CYS A 86 -10.05 3.54 2.25
N GLN A 87 -10.01 4.87 2.31
CA GLN A 87 -8.90 5.62 2.91
C GLN A 87 -8.68 5.32 4.41
N ASN A 88 -9.70 4.83 5.13
CA ASN A 88 -9.55 4.54 6.56
C ASN A 88 -8.62 3.33 6.81
N CYS A 89 -8.50 2.41 5.85
CA CYS A 89 -7.45 1.39 5.84
C CYS A 89 -6.25 1.79 4.97
N HIS A 90 -6.52 2.46 3.84
CA HIS A 90 -5.51 2.90 2.87
C HIS A 90 -5.20 4.39 3.01
N ILE A 91 -4.55 4.73 4.11
CA ILE A 91 -4.31 6.12 4.51
C ILE A 91 -3.55 6.84 3.40
N LYS A 92 -4.15 7.93 2.89
CA LYS A 92 -3.61 8.73 1.76
C LYS A 92 -3.22 7.85 0.57
N ASP A 93 -4.11 6.94 0.21
CA ASP A 93 -3.96 6.03 -0.94
C ASP A 93 -2.82 5.02 -0.78
N GLY A 94 -2.22 4.97 0.41
CA GLY A 94 -1.07 4.16 0.75
C GLY A 94 -1.43 2.88 1.49
N ARG A 95 -0.40 2.33 2.13
CA ARG A 95 -0.54 1.18 3.05
C ARG A 95 -1.03 1.69 4.40
N GLY A 96 -1.88 0.89 5.05
CA GLY A 96 -2.21 1.07 6.45
C GLY A 96 -0.99 0.85 7.36
N HIS A 97 -1.21 1.02 8.66
CA HIS A 97 -0.19 0.78 9.68
C HIS A 97 -0.75 -0.10 10.81
N PRO A 98 0.12 -0.84 11.54
CA PRO A 98 -0.26 -1.40 12.82
C PRO A 98 -0.52 -0.27 13.85
N PRO A 99 -1.34 -0.51 14.88
CA PRO A 99 -1.56 0.46 15.95
C PRO A 99 -0.23 0.81 16.64
N GLU A 100 -0.02 2.08 16.92
CA GLU A 100 1.12 2.56 17.70
C GLU A 100 0.87 2.39 19.20
N LYS A 101 1.88 2.73 20.00
CA LYS A 101 1.75 2.73 21.45
C LYS A 101 0.68 3.76 21.84
N ASP A 102 -0.31 3.30 22.61
CA ASP A 102 -1.46 4.06 23.11
C ASP A 102 -2.59 4.29 22.09
N ASP A 103 -2.51 3.72 20.88
CA ASP A 103 -3.65 3.69 19.96
C ASP A 103 -4.80 2.83 20.52
N ILE A 104 -6.01 3.40 20.50
CA ILE A 104 -7.23 2.72 20.94
C ILE A 104 -7.94 1.96 19.81
N HIS A 105 -7.46 2.08 18.56
CA HIS A 105 -8.06 1.45 17.38
C HIS A 105 -6.99 0.83 16.48
N ALA A 106 -7.32 -0.29 15.83
CA ALA A 106 -6.45 -0.98 14.85
C ALA A 106 -7.14 -1.09 13.47
N VAL A 107 -7.79 0.00 13.02
CA VAL A 107 -8.73 0.00 11.88
C VAL A 107 -8.09 -0.50 10.58
N SER A 108 -6.81 -0.19 10.35
CA SER A 108 -6.09 -0.60 9.13
C SER A 108 -5.54 -2.04 9.18
N MET A 109 -5.77 -2.78 10.26
CA MET A 109 -5.39 -4.18 10.39
C MET A 109 -6.56 -5.13 10.09
N LEU A 110 -6.23 -6.32 9.61
CA LEU A 110 -7.15 -7.43 9.41
C LEU A 110 -6.64 -8.63 10.22
N VAL A 111 -7.54 -9.39 10.84
CA VAL A 111 -7.18 -10.56 11.65
C VAL A 111 -7.79 -11.81 11.06
N ARG A 112 -6.99 -12.54 10.28
CA ARG A 112 -7.45 -13.82 9.73
C ARG A 112 -7.25 -14.95 10.74
N LEU A 113 -8.33 -15.67 11.04
CA LEU A 113 -8.26 -16.91 11.80
C LEU A 113 -7.97 -18.08 10.85
N SER A 114 -6.88 -18.81 11.12
CA SER A 114 -6.45 -19.95 10.31
C SER A 114 -6.35 -21.22 11.13
N ILE A 115 -6.73 -22.36 10.53
CA ILE A 115 -6.43 -23.69 11.07
C ILE A 115 -5.10 -24.23 10.51
N PRO A 116 -4.49 -25.24 11.15
CA PRO A 116 -3.35 -25.95 10.57
C PRO A 116 -3.71 -26.65 9.26
N ALA A 117 -2.81 -26.60 8.28
CA ALA A 117 -2.97 -27.29 7.00
C ALA A 117 -2.60 -28.78 7.12
N MET A 118 -3.61 -29.66 7.16
CA MET A 118 -3.42 -31.09 7.40
C MET A 118 -3.44 -31.91 6.10
N THR A 119 -4.32 -31.57 5.14
CA THR A 119 -4.43 -32.29 3.86
C THR A 119 -3.46 -31.76 2.79
N PRO A 120 -3.14 -32.55 1.75
CA PRO A 120 -2.35 -32.06 0.61
C PRO A 120 -2.92 -30.79 -0.04
N GLU A 121 -4.25 -30.72 -0.17
CA GLU A 121 -4.96 -29.58 -0.75
C GLU A 121 -4.82 -28.34 0.13
N GLN A 122 -4.98 -28.51 1.45
CA GLN A 122 -4.78 -27.43 2.41
C GLN A 122 -3.32 -26.94 2.42
N LYS A 123 -2.34 -27.84 2.35
CA LYS A 123 -0.92 -27.42 2.30
C LYS A 123 -0.61 -26.60 1.05
N LYS A 124 -1.23 -26.96 -0.08
CA LYS A 124 -1.12 -26.18 -1.32
C LYS A 124 -1.78 -24.81 -1.18
N ALA A 125 -3.00 -24.75 -0.64
CA ALA A 125 -3.71 -23.48 -0.43
C ALA A 125 -2.95 -22.57 0.55
N TYR A 126 -2.41 -23.10 1.64
CA TYR A 126 -1.64 -22.33 2.62
C TYR A 126 -0.43 -21.62 2.01
N ILE A 127 0.28 -22.27 1.08
CA ILE A 127 1.43 -21.67 0.38
C ILE A 127 0.99 -20.50 -0.52
N MET A 128 -0.17 -20.62 -1.15
CA MET A 128 -0.69 -19.61 -2.09
C MET A 128 -1.34 -18.43 -1.37
N ASP A 129 -2.15 -18.72 -0.35
CA ASP A 129 -3.07 -17.78 0.29
C ASP A 129 -2.56 -17.29 1.66
N GLY A 130 -1.53 -17.94 2.21
CA GLY A 130 -0.92 -17.60 3.50
C GLY A 130 -1.71 -18.08 4.73
N GLY A 131 -2.81 -18.81 4.54
CA GLY A 131 -3.66 -19.32 5.63
C GLY A 131 -4.73 -20.29 5.12
N ILE A 132 -5.30 -21.08 6.03
CA ILE A 132 -6.48 -21.91 5.78
C ILE A 132 -7.66 -21.35 6.56
N PRO A 133 -8.69 -20.82 5.89
CA PRO A 133 -9.88 -20.27 6.55
C PRO A 133 -10.42 -21.22 7.61
N GLU A 134 -10.73 -20.67 8.79
CA GLU A 134 -11.38 -21.46 9.82
C GLU A 134 -12.78 -21.89 9.32
N PRO A 135 -13.20 -23.16 9.49
CA PRO A 135 -14.43 -23.66 8.87
C PRO A 135 -15.72 -22.93 9.25
N THR A 136 -15.78 -22.34 10.44
CA THR A 136 -16.95 -21.62 10.98
C THR A 136 -16.93 -20.15 10.58
N TYR A 137 -15.78 -19.50 10.63
CA TYR A 137 -15.62 -18.05 10.46
C TYR A 137 -15.10 -17.63 9.08
N GLY A 138 -14.63 -18.58 8.27
CA GLY A 138 -14.09 -18.32 6.95
C GLY A 138 -12.84 -17.44 6.98
N GLY A 139 -12.69 -16.60 5.96
CA GLY A 139 -11.52 -15.72 5.78
C GLY A 139 -11.81 -14.23 5.95
N GLN A 140 -12.99 -13.87 6.47
CA GLN A 140 -13.49 -12.49 6.55
C GLN A 140 -13.33 -11.83 7.92
N LEU A 141 -12.75 -12.52 8.90
CA LEU A 141 -12.28 -11.89 10.13
C LEU A 141 -11.08 -10.96 9.86
#